data_AF-A0A327KEP9-F1
#
_entry.id   AF-A0A327KEP9-F1
#
_cell.length_a   1.000
_cell.length_b   1.000
_cell.length_c   1.000
_cell.angle_alpha   90.00
_cell.angle_beta   90.00
_cell.angle_gamma   90.00
#
_symmetry.space_group_name_H-M   'P 1'
#
loop_
_entity.id
_entity.type
_entity.pdbx_description
1 polymer ?
#
loop_
_entity_poly.entity_id
_entity_poly.type
_entity_poly.pdbx_seq_one_letter_code
_entity_poly.pdbx_strand_id
1 'polypeptide(L)'
;MAGLLCAALCASAAAEDAGDGTVDLVLSRPAAPDEEVWLQVKTGALPRGAEIEVATADGTPVGSVSPFGAATARQGASYTLPLPAGAGRDGRVTLRVKIQEPGAAARPPQAGEVTITPVFVAVAR
;
A
#
# COMPACT_ATOMS: atom_id res chain seq x y z
N MET A 1 -30.28 -2.85 -36.74
CA MET A 1 -30.21 -2.65 -35.28
C MET A 1 -28.75 -2.63 -34.89
N ALA A 2 -28.21 -1.45 -34.58
CA ALA A 2 -26.83 -1.28 -34.14
C ALA A 2 -26.72 -1.70 -32.68
N GLY A 3 -25.97 -2.77 -32.40
CA GLY A 3 -25.60 -3.19 -31.05
C GLY A 3 -24.20 -2.69 -30.74
N LEU A 4 -24.11 -1.53 -30.08
CA LEU A 4 -22.85 -0.98 -29.56
C LEU A 4 -22.49 -1.76 -28.28
N LEU A 5 -21.62 -2.78 -28.37
CA LEU A 5 -21.02 -3.41 -27.20
C LEU A 5 -19.92 -2.50 -26.66
N CYS A 6 -20.21 -1.79 -25.57
CA CYS A 6 -19.24 -1.04 -24.79
C CYS A 6 -18.51 -2.03 -23.86
N ALA A 7 -17.35 -2.54 -24.27
CA ALA A 7 -16.49 -3.33 -23.39
C ALA A 7 -15.82 -2.39 -22.37
N ALA A 8 -16.31 -2.40 -21.13
CA ALA A 8 -15.72 -1.66 -20.04
C ALA A 8 -14.34 -2.26 -19.70
N LEU A 9 -13.29 -1.52 -20.02
CA LEU A 9 -11.93 -1.79 -19.57
C LEU A 9 -11.88 -1.68 -18.04
N CYS A 10 -11.72 -2.80 -17.33
CA CYS A 10 -11.39 -2.79 -15.91
C CYS A 10 -9.97 -2.23 -15.74
N ALA A 11 -9.88 -0.91 -15.50
CA ALA A 11 -8.65 -0.28 -15.08
C ALA A 11 -8.34 -0.72 -13.63
N SER A 12 -7.34 -1.59 -13.48
CA SER A 12 -6.69 -1.80 -12.19
C SER A 12 -6.06 -0.47 -11.78
N ALA A 13 -6.56 0.12 -10.70
CA ALA A 13 -6.03 1.37 -10.15
C ALA A 13 -4.68 1.09 -9.48
N ALA A 14 -3.59 1.34 -10.22
CA ALA A 14 -2.28 1.54 -9.61
C ALA A 14 -2.29 2.92 -8.94
N ALA A 15 -1.94 2.96 -7.66
CA ALA A 15 -1.72 4.23 -6.97
C ALA A 15 -0.44 4.87 -7.55
N GLU A 16 -0.59 6.06 -8.12
CA GLU A 16 0.53 6.87 -8.59
C GLU A 16 1.21 7.52 -7.38
N ASP A 17 2.54 7.36 -7.29
CA ASP A 17 3.39 7.92 -6.23
C ASP A 17 3.48 9.45 -6.38
N ALA A 18 2.85 10.20 -5.46
CA ALA A 18 3.15 11.62 -5.32
C ALA A 18 4.52 11.72 -4.65
N GLY A 19 5.49 12.36 -5.29
CA GLY A 19 6.91 12.39 -4.88
C GLY A 19 7.22 13.02 -3.51
N ASP A 20 6.22 13.23 -2.65
CA ASP A 20 6.33 13.59 -1.24
C ASP A 20 6.21 12.39 -0.28
N GLY A 21 6.05 11.17 -0.81
CA GLY A 21 5.86 9.94 -0.03
C GLY A 21 4.41 9.72 0.41
N THR A 22 3.46 10.43 -0.22
CA THR A 22 2.03 10.22 -0.01
C THR A 22 1.47 9.23 -1.02
N VAL A 23 0.72 8.24 -0.55
CA VAL A 23 0.05 7.23 -1.37
C VAL A 23 -1.45 7.27 -1.12
N ASP A 24 -2.22 7.63 -2.14
CA ASP A 24 -3.67 7.61 -2.10
C ASP A 24 -4.20 6.25 -2.56
N LEU A 25 -4.92 5.56 -1.68
CA LEU A 25 -5.60 4.31 -1.99
C LEU A 25 -7.11 4.53 -2.06
N VAL A 26 -7.72 3.95 -3.09
CA VAL A 26 -9.17 3.86 -3.23
C VAL A 26 -9.60 2.44 -2.87
N LEU A 27 -10.49 2.34 -1.89
CA LEU A 27 -11.17 1.10 -1.54
C LEU A 27 -12.30 0.89 -2.55
N SER A 28 -12.27 -0.24 -3.26
CA SER A 28 -13.28 -0.54 -4.29
C SER A 28 -14.69 -0.72 -3.72
N ARG A 29 -14.80 -1.00 -2.41
CA ARG A 29 -16.03 -1.11 -1.64
C ARG A 29 -15.73 -0.92 -0.14
N PRO A 30 -16.75 -0.68 0.70
CA PRO A 30 -16.61 -0.84 2.14
C PRO A 30 -16.28 -2.29 2.52
N ALA A 31 -15.58 -2.48 3.63
CA ALA A 31 -15.38 -3.81 4.22
C ALA A 31 -16.71 -4.37 4.73
N ALA A 32 -16.94 -5.68 4.55
CA ALA A 32 -18.09 -6.36 5.12
C ALA A 32 -17.95 -6.51 6.65
N PRO A 33 -19.03 -6.80 7.39
CA PRO A 33 -19.00 -6.96 8.85
C PRO A 33 -18.11 -8.10 9.39
N ASP A 34 -17.68 -9.01 8.51
CA ASP A 34 -16.81 -10.16 8.74
C ASP A 34 -15.49 -10.05 7.95
N GLU A 35 -15.14 -8.83 7.53
CA GLU A 35 -13.89 -8.54 6.85
C GLU A 35 -13.13 -7.40 7.52
N GLU A 36 -11.82 -7.45 7.35
CA GLU A 36 -10.91 -6.35 7.63
C GLU A 36 -10.22 -5.89 6.35
N VAL A 37 -9.86 -4.61 6.29
CA VAL A 37 -8.97 -4.10 5.23
C VAL A 37 -7.55 -4.19 5.73
N TRP A 38 -6.70 -4.84 4.95
CA TRP A 38 -5.26 -4.89 5.18
C TRP A 38 -4.55 -4.21 4.02
N LEU A 39 -3.33 -3.73 4.27
CA LEU A 39 -2.44 -3.19 3.26
C LEU A 39 -1.47 -4.28 2.86
N GLN A 40 -1.50 -4.71 1.60
CA GLN A 40 -0.41 -5.47 1.01
C GLN A 40 0.68 -4.51 0.55
N VAL A 41 1.85 -4.60 1.19
CA VAL A 41 3.05 -3.82 0.88
C VAL A 41 4.00 -4.71 0.10
N LYS A 42 4.18 -4.43 -1.19
CA LYS A 42 5.19 -5.06 -2.03
C LYS A 42 6.44 -4.20 -2.07
N THR A 43 7.60 -4.81 -1.88
CA THR A 43 8.88 -4.13 -1.86
C THR A 43 9.72 -4.53 -3.07
N GLY A 44 10.25 -3.54 -3.77
CA GLY A 44 11.29 -3.72 -4.77
C GLY A 44 12.68 -3.79 -4.15
N ALA A 45 13.69 -3.32 -4.89
CA ALA A 45 15.05 -3.24 -4.37
C ALA A 45 15.14 -2.12 -3.32
N LEU A 46 15.60 -2.47 -2.12
CA LEU A 46 15.84 -1.52 -1.04
C LEU A 46 17.24 -1.71 -0.47
N PRO A 47 17.88 -0.65 0.06
CA PRO A 47 19.15 -0.76 0.76
C PRO A 47 19.08 -1.76 1.90
N ARG A 48 20.20 -2.44 2.17
CA ARG A 48 20.27 -3.40 3.27
C ARG A 48 19.99 -2.70 4.60
N GLY A 49 19.09 -3.27 5.37
CA GLY A 49 18.70 -2.73 6.68
C GLY A 49 17.71 -1.57 6.60
N ALA A 50 17.19 -1.26 5.40
CA ALA A 50 16.10 -0.31 5.28
C ALA A 50 14.81 -0.83 5.93
N GLU A 51 14.03 0.08 6.49
CA GLU A 51 12.71 -0.15 7.04
C GLU A 51 11.71 0.82 6.38
N ILE A 52 10.52 0.32 6.08
CA ILE A 52 9.42 1.10 5.52
C ILE A 52 8.47 1.41 6.66
N GLU A 53 8.30 2.69 6.99
CA GLU A 53 7.26 3.14 7.92
C GLU A 53 6.01 3.55 7.14
N VAL A 54 4.85 3.10 7.59
CA VAL A 54 3.54 3.44 7.01
C VAL A 54 2.67 4.07 8.09
N ALA A 55 2.16 5.26 7.80
CA ALA A 55 1.21 5.98 8.63
C ALA A 55 0.05 6.50 7.77
N THR A 56 -1.06 6.87 8.40
CA THR A 56 -2.13 7.63 7.74
C THR A 56 -1.73 9.11 7.58
N ALA A 57 -2.48 9.88 6.79
CA ALA A 57 -2.21 11.30 6.54
C ALA A 57 -2.19 12.18 7.81
N ASP A 58 -2.97 11.84 8.84
CA ASP A 58 -2.97 12.49 10.15
C ASP A 58 -1.82 12.04 11.05
N GLY A 59 -0.98 11.11 10.60
CA GLY A 59 0.21 10.63 11.32
C GLY A 59 -0.04 9.44 12.24
N THR A 60 -1.24 8.85 12.21
CA THR A 60 -1.52 7.61 12.97
C THR A 60 -0.69 6.46 12.37
N PRO A 61 0.15 5.78 13.16
CA PRO A 61 0.96 4.68 12.65
C PRO A 61 0.07 3.51 12.23
N VAL A 62 0.30 3.00 11.02
CA VAL A 62 -0.31 1.76 10.53
C VAL A 62 0.60 0.59 10.84
N GLY A 63 1.91 0.77 10.67
CA GLY A 63 2.93 -0.21 11.01
C GLY A 63 4.22 0.03 10.25
N SER A 64 5.16 -0.91 10.38
CA SER A 64 6.40 -0.88 9.61
C SER A 64 6.73 -2.24 9.02
N VAL A 65 7.57 -2.22 7.98
CA VAL A 65 8.01 -3.39 7.24
C VAL A 65 9.53 -3.33 7.12
N SER A 66 10.22 -4.34 7.65
CA SER A 66 11.67 -4.48 7.51
C SER A 66 11.98 -5.58 6.49
N PRO A 67 12.16 -5.24 5.20
CA PRO A 67 12.60 -6.22 4.22
C PRO A 67 14.08 -6.49 4.45
N PHE A 68 14.40 -7.48 5.30
CA PHE A 68 15.77 -7.92 5.62
C PHE A 68 16.51 -8.48 4.39
N GLY A 69 16.87 -7.62 3.45
CA GLY A 69 17.57 -8.01 2.24
C GLY A 69 16.86 -9.12 1.48
N ALA A 70 15.58 -8.93 1.13
CA ALA A 70 14.90 -9.71 0.09
C ALA A 70 15.59 -9.44 -1.26
N ALA A 71 16.83 -9.92 -1.35
CA ALA A 71 17.88 -9.53 -2.27
C ALA A 71 17.87 -10.43 -3.51
N THR A 72 16.69 -10.80 -3.98
CA THR A 72 16.56 -11.36 -5.33
C THR A 72 15.61 -10.46 -6.09
N ALA A 73 16.18 -9.51 -6.83
CA ALA A 73 15.54 -8.55 -7.72
C ALA A 73 14.59 -9.15 -8.79
N ARG A 74 14.28 -10.45 -8.70
CA ARG A 74 13.41 -11.21 -9.58
C ARG A 74 11.99 -11.37 -9.02
N GLN A 75 11.80 -11.35 -7.70
CA GLN A 75 10.49 -11.41 -7.04
C GLN A 75 10.56 -10.56 -5.77
N GLY A 76 9.92 -9.39 -5.80
CA GLY A 76 9.82 -8.52 -4.62
C GLY A 76 9.16 -9.24 -3.44
N ALA A 77 9.45 -8.82 -2.21
CA ALA A 77 8.80 -9.37 -1.02
C ALA A 77 7.44 -8.72 -0.80
N SER A 78 6.49 -9.49 -0.24
CA SER A 78 5.15 -9.01 0.08
C SER A 78 4.91 -9.13 1.57
N TYR A 79 4.43 -8.05 2.16
CA TYR A 79 4.10 -7.93 3.57
C TYR A 79 2.67 -7.45 3.72
N THR A 80 2.09 -7.65 4.89
CA THR A 80 0.72 -7.24 5.15
C THR A 80 0.63 -6.48 6.47
N LEU A 81 0.03 -5.30 6.44
CA LEU A 81 -0.23 -4.47 7.63
C LEU A 81 -1.75 -4.32 7.81
N PRO A 82 -2.31 -4.54 9.01
CA PRO A 82 -3.73 -4.29 9.24
C PRO A 82 -4.01 -2.77 9.13
N LEU A 83 -5.00 -2.38 8.34
CA LEU A 83 -5.39 -0.98 8.28
C LEU A 83 -6.27 -0.65 9.49
N PRO A 84 -5.95 0.40 10.28
CA PRO A 84 -6.76 0.77 11.43
C PRO A 84 -8.22 1.04 11.04
N ALA A 85 -9.16 0.55 11.86
CA ALA A 85 -10.58 0.82 11.67
C ALA A 85 -10.83 2.34 11.59
N GLY A 86 -11.56 2.78 10.56
CA GLY A 86 -11.87 4.20 10.34
C GLY A 86 -10.83 5.02 9.57
N ALA A 87 -9.68 4.44 9.19
CA ALA A 87 -8.69 5.13 8.34
C ALA A 87 -9.18 5.37 6.90
N GLY A 88 -10.06 4.50 6.40
CA GLY A 88 -10.72 4.66 5.10
C GLY A 88 -12.00 5.49 5.21
N ARG A 89 -11.91 6.82 5.08
CA ARG A 89 -13.10 7.70 5.00
C ARG A 89 -13.55 7.81 3.55
N ASP A 90 -14.86 7.69 3.32
CA ASP A 90 -15.47 7.81 1.98
C ASP A 90 -14.84 6.88 0.92
N GLY A 91 -14.39 5.69 1.34
CA GLY A 91 -13.73 4.72 0.46
C GLY A 91 -12.33 5.13 0.01
N ARG A 92 -11.70 6.10 0.68
CA ARG A 92 -10.32 6.52 0.40
C ARG A 92 -9.48 6.49 1.68
N VAL A 93 -8.21 6.10 1.53
CA VAL A 93 -7.21 6.28 2.58
C VAL A 93 -5.97 6.90 1.95
N THR A 94 -5.47 7.94 2.61
CA THR A 94 -4.19 8.57 2.24
C THR A 94 -3.15 8.13 3.25
N LEU A 95 -2.08 7.52 2.75
CA LEU A 95 -0.96 7.02 3.53
C LEU A 95 0.26 7.92 3.36
N ARG A 96 1.05 8.04 4.40
CA ARG A 96 2.42 8.57 4.37
C ARG A 96 3.38 7.41 4.51
N VAL A 97 4.30 7.30 3.57
CA VAL A 97 5.29 6.23 3.51
C VAL A 97 6.68 6.85 3.60
N LYS A 98 7.53 6.28 4.45
CA LYS A 98 8.92 6.69 4.60
C LYS A 98 9.83 5.48 4.56
N ILE A 99 10.97 5.65 3.90
CA ILE A 99 12.09 4.71 3.97
C ILE A 99 13.07 5.25 5.01
N GLN A 100 13.32 4.44 6.03
CA GLN A 100 14.36 4.63 7.03
C GLN A 100 15.57 3.79 6.64
N GLU A 101 16.73 4.41 6.53
CA GLU A 101 17.98 3.74 6.20
C GLU A 101 19.00 3.92 7.33
N PRO A 102 19.81 2.90 7.65
CA PRO A 102 20.84 3.03 8.68
C PRO A 102 21.83 4.15 8.34
N GLY A 103 21.88 5.18 9.20
CA GLY A 103 22.83 6.29 9.07
C GLY A 103 22.43 7.37 8.05
N ALA A 104 21.23 7.33 7.49
CA ALA A 104 20.70 8.37 6.60
C ALA A 104 19.40 8.97 7.12
N ALA A 105 19.02 10.13 6.58
CA ALA A 105 17.74 10.75 6.90
C ALA A 105 16.59 9.99 6.23
N ALA A 106 15.43 9.96 6.90
CA ALA A 106 14.20 9.41 6.33
C ALA A 106 13.86 10.10 5.00
N ARG A 107 13.40 9.32 4.03
CA ARG A 107 13.02 9.83 2.69
C ARG A 107 11.74 9.17 2.18
N PRO A 108 11.05 9.78 1.20
CA PRO A 108 9.98 9.08 0.50
C PRO A 108 10.53 7.86 -0.29
N PRO A 109 9.68 6.87 -0.60
CA PRO A 109 10.01 5.82 -1.56
C PRO A 109 10.36 6.41 -2.93
N GLN A 110 11.21 5.72 -3.67
CA GLN A 110 11.45 5.95 -5.09
C GLN A 110 10.57 5.02 -5.92
N ALA A 111 10.41 5.35 -7.21
CA ALA A 111 9.65 4.55 -8.14
C ALA A 111 10.13 3.08 -8.15
N GLY A 112 9.21 2.16 -7.89
CA GLY A 112 9.48 0.72 -7.86
C GLY A 112 10.02 0.18 -6.54
N GLU A 113 10.33 1.03 -5.55
CA GLU A 113 10.75 0.56 -4.22
C GLU A 113 9.59 0.01 -3.40
N VAL A 114 8.41 0.64 -3.48
CA VAL A 114 7.24 0.27 -2.70
C VAL A 114 5.98 0.34 -3.57
N THR A 115 5.10 -0.65 -3.42
CA THR A 115 3.73 -0.61 -3.96
C THR A 115 2.78 -1.06 -2.86
N ILE A 116 1.75 -0.26 -2.59
CA ILE A 116 0.76 -0.57 -1.56
C ILE A 116 -0.60 -0.79 -2.22
N THR A 117 -1.27 -1.88 -1.86
CA THR A 117 -2.62 -2.20 -2.34
C THR A 117 -3.52 -2.62 -1.17
N PRO A 118 -4.78 -2.17 -1.13
CA PRO A 118 -5.74 -2.65 -0.14
C PRO A 118 -6.18 -4.08 -0.48
N VAL A 119 -6.28 -4.94 0.54
CA VAL A 119 -6.81 -6.30 0.43
C VAL A 119 -7.87 -6.52 1.51
N PHE A 120 -8.98 -7.15 1.14
CA PHE A 120 -10.04 -7.52 2.09
C PHE A 120 -9.77 -8.92 2.60
N VAL A 121 -9.67 -9.06 3.92
CA VAL A 121 -9.34 -10.32 4.59
C VAL A 121 -10.54 -10.73 5.42
N ALA A 122 -11.07 -11.93 5.17
CA ALA A 122 -12.14 -12.49 5.99
C ALA A 122 -11.62 -12.80 7.40
N VAL A 123 -12.36 -12.38 8.42
CA VAL A 123 -12.06 -12.69 9.82
C VAL A 123 -12.98 -13.81 10.30
N ALA A 124 -12.39 -14.93 10.69
CA ALA A 124 -13.14 -16.03 11.30
C ALA A 124 -13.63 -15.59 12.70
N ARG A 125 -14.92 -15.76 12.95
CA ARG A 125 -15.53 -15.57 14.27
C ARG A 125 -15.42 -16.83 15.13
#